data_AF-A0A950U006-F1
#
_entry.id   AF-A0A950U006-F1
#
_cell.length_a   1.000
_cell.length_b   1.000
_cell.length_c   1.000
_cell.angle_alpha   90.00
_cell.angle_beta   90.00
_cell.angle_gamma   90.00
#
_symmetry.space_group_name_H-M   'P 1'
#
loop_
_entity.id
_entity.type
_entity.pdbx_description
1 polymer ?
#
loop_
_entity_poly.entity_id
_entity_poly.type
_entity_poly.pdbx_seq_one_letter_code
_entity_poly.pdbx_strand_id
1 'polypeptide(L)'
;MFKPPWPPGSLAARLPFLQRRARLTVDTRAFFTDRGYTEVETPYAVPAPGEEVHLRAFRTVREHPDGTTEPLWLHTSPEFA
;
A
#
# COMPACT_ATOMS: atom_id res chain seq x y z
N MET A 1 22.97 -29.48 -1.85
CA MET A 1 22.64 -28.64 -3.02
C MET A 1 21.87 -27.43 -2.54
N PHE A 2 22.50 -26.25 -2.48
CA PHE A 2 21.89 -25.02 -1.98
C PHE A 2 20.89 -24.51 -3.02
N LYS A 3 19.61 -24.42 -2.66
CA LYS A 3 18.57 -23.86 -3.54
C LYS A 3 18.51 -22.35 -3.26
N PRO A 4 18.57 -21.46 -4.27
CA PRO A 4 18.43 -20.03 -4.01
C PRO A 4 17.07 -19.77 -3.34
N PRO A 5 16.99 -18.82 -2.38
CA PRO A 5 15.73 -18.50 -1.68
C PRO A 5 14.64 -17.99 -2.63
N TRP A 6 15.03 -17.63 -3.86
CA TRP A 6 14.12 -17.31 -4.94
C TRP A 6 14.28 -18.32 -6.09
N PRO A 7 13.24 -19.11 -6.42
CA PRO A 7 13.34 -20.06 -7.52
C PRO A 7 13.33 -19.31 -8.87
N PRO A 8 14.39 -19.45 -9.70
CA PRO A 8 14.37 -18.91 -11.06
C PRO A 8 13.26 -19.62 -11.86
N GLY A 9 12.33 -18.85 -12.41
CA GLY A 9 11.10 -19.31 -13.07
C GLY A 9 9.79 -18.81 -12.44
N SER A 10 9.83 -18.27 -11.21
CA SER A 10 8.62 -17.78 -10.54
C SER A 10 8.00 -16.55 -11.22
N LEU A 11 8.82 -15.68 -11.83
CA LEU A 11 8.31 -14.48 -12.50
C LEU A 11 7.58 -14.82 -13.80
N ALA A 12 8.15 -15.69 -14.65
CA ALA A 12 7.51 -16.10 -15.90
C ALA A 12 6.14 -16.74 -15.64
N ALA A 13 6.03 -17.57 -14.61
CA ALA A 13 4.75 -18.16 -14.18
C ALA A 13 3.76 -17.13 -13.63
N ARG A 14 4.22 -16.05 -12.98
CA ARG A 14 3.37 -15.00 -12.40
C ARG A 14 3.01 -13.90 -13.40
N LEU A 15 3.78 -13.74 -14.47
CA LEU A 15 3.66 -12.62 -15.40
C LEU A 15 2.26 -12.47 -16.01
N PRO A 16 1.57 -13.54 -16.46
CA PRO A 16 0.20 -13.41 -16.97
C PRO A 16 -0.82 -12.93 -15.92
N PHE A 17 -0.57 -13.19 -14.63
CA PHE A 17 -1.42 -12.71 -13.55
C PHE A 17 -1.13 -11.24 -13.21
N LEU A 18 0.14 -10.84 -13.24
CA LEU A 18 0.56 -9.45 -13.05
C LEU A 18 0.04 -8.54 -14.16
N GLN A 19 0.08 -9.00 -15.41
CA GLN A 19 -0.49 -8.29 -16.56
C GLN A 19 -2.01 -8.10 -16.42
N ARG A 20 -2.73 -9.15 -16.00
CA ARG A 20 -4.17 -9.06 -15.72
C ARG A 20 -4.46 -8.10 -14.57
N ARG A 21 -3.68 -8.13 -13.49
CA ARG A 21 -3.80 -7.16 -12.38
C ARG A 21 -3.58 -5.73 -12.85
N ALA A 22 -2.55 -5.48 -13.66
CA ALA A 22 -2.29 -4.16 -14.21
C ALA A 22 -3.47 -3.66 -15.07
N ARG A 23 -4.05 -4.55 -15.89
CA ARG A 23 -5.24 -4.23 -16.68
C ARG A 23 -6.44 -3.88 -15.80
N LEU A 24 -6.72 -4.68 -14.77
CA LEU A 24 -7.79 -4.39 -13.80
C LEU A 24 -7.58 -3.05 -13.09
N THR A 25 -6.36 -2.69 -12.71
CA THR A 25 -6.07 -1.39 -12.11
C THR A 25 -6.42 -0.23 -13.05
N VAL A 26 -6.08 -0.34 -14.34
CA VAL A 26 -6.43 0.67 -15.36
C VAL A 26 -7.95 0.76 -15.54
N ASP A 27 -8.62 -0.38 -15.73
CA ASP A 27 -10.06 -0.42 -16.00
C ASP A 27 -10.88 0.10 -14.79
N THR A 28 -10.46 -0.21 -13.56
CA THR A 28 -11.09 0.32 -12.33
C THR A 28 -10.97 1.84 -12.25
N ARG A 29 -9.81 2.41 -12.56
CA ARG A 29 -9.62 3.87 -12.58
C ARG A 29 -10.47 4.53 -13.66
N ALA A 30 -10.52 3.95 -14.85
CA ALA A 30 -11.37 4.44 -15.95
C ALA A 30 -12.85 4.51 -15.52
N PHE A 31 -13.36 3.45 -14.87
CA PHE A 31 -14.75 3.42 -14.39
C PHE A 31 -15.13 4.62 -13.51
N PHE A 32 -14.26 5.01 -12.57
CA PHE A 32 -14.50 6.14 -11.66
C PHE A 32 -14.28 7.49 -12.35
N THR A 33 -13.20 7.63 -13.11
CA THR A 33 -12.87 8.87 -13.82
C THR A 33 -13.92 9.23 -14.88
N ASP A 34 -14.45 8.25 -15.61
CA ASP A 34 -15.56 8.44 -16.57
C ASP A 34 -16.86 8.95 -15.91
N ARG A 35 -16.98 8.81 -14.58
CA ARG A 35 -18.12 9.29 -13.77
C ARG A 35 -17.83 10.60 -13.05
N GLY A 36 -16.66 11.21 -13.29
CA GLY A 36 -16.27 12.48 -12.68
C GLY A 36 -15.69 12.36 -11.26
N TYR A 37 -15.34 11.16 -10.79
CA TYR A 37 -14.61 11.02 -9.53
C TYR A 37 -13.16 11.46 -9.72
N THR A 38 -12.61 12.13 -8.70
CA THR A 38 -11.19 12.51 -8.64
C THR A 38 -10.43 11.48 -7.80
N GLU A 39 -9.41 10.86 -8.38
CA GLU A 39 -8.50 9.98 -7.64
C GLU A 39 -7.59 10.84 -6.75
N VAL A 40 -7.42 10.43 -5.48
CA VAL A 40 -6.57 11.12 -4.50
C VAL A 40 -5.63 10.10 -3.85
N GLU A 41 -4.46 10.59 -3.42
CA GLU A 41 -3.53 9.83 -2.59
C GLU A 41 -3.47 10.49 -1.22
N THR A 42 -3.65 9.69 -0.17
CA THR A 42 -3.64 10.13 1.23
C THR A 42 -2.39 9.59 1.95
N PRO A 43 -1.95 10.22 3.05
CA PRO A 43 -0.80 9.74 3.81
C PRO A 43 -0.92 8.27 4.26
N TYR A 44 0.14 7.49 4.07
CA TYR A 44 0.22 6.12 4.58
C TYR A 44 0.58 6.05 6.07
N ALA A 45 1.44 6.96 6.53
CA ALA A 45 1.87 7.07 7.92
C ALA A 45 1.16 8.26 8.58
N VAL A 46 0.34 7.97 9.59
CA VAL A 46 -0.58 8.91 10.24
C VAL A 46 -0.28 9.01 11.74
N PRO A 47 -0.61 10.13 12.40
CA PRO A 47 -0.36 10.33 13.83
C PRO A 47 -1.33 9.55 14.73
N ALA A 48 -2.45 9.05 14.19
CA ALA A 48 -3.38 8.19 14.89
C ALA A 48 -3.88 7.08 13.95
N PRO A 49 -3.91 5.81 14.39
CA PRO A 49 -4.48 4.73 13.59
C PRO A 49 -6.02 4.84 13.52
N GLY A 50 -6.64 4.02 12.65
CA GLY A 50 -8.11 3.90 12.60
C GLY A 50 -8.70 3.32 13.89
N GLU A 51 -10.01 3.54 14.08
CA GLU A 51 -10.78 3.17 15.29
C GLU A 51 -11.28 1.71 15.26
N GLU A 52 -10.71 0.85 14.41
CA GLU A 52 -11.17 -0.53 14.27
C GLU A 52 -10.70 -1.42 15.41
N VAL A 53 -11.62 -1.82 16.30
CA VAL A 53 -11.35 -2.61 17.52
C VAL A 53 -10.62 -3.95 17.30
N HIS A 54 -10.65 -4.49 16.08
CA HIS A 54 -10.04 -5.78 15.74
C HIS A 54 -8.75 -5.65 14.93
N LEU A 55 -8.39 -4.43 14.51
CA LEU A 55 -7.16 -4.19 13.76
C LEU A 55 -6.08 -3.64 14.67
N ARG A 56 -4.84 -4.02 14.38
CA ARG A 56 -3.65 -3.51 15.05
C ARG A 56 -2.78 -2.86 14.00
N ALA A 57 -2.67 -1.54 14.05
CA ALA A 57 -1.84 -0.79 13.13
C ALA A 57 -0.35 -1.02 13.41
N PHE A 58 0.45 -1.08 12.34
CA PHE A 58 1.90 -1.13 12.47
C PHE A 58 2.42 0.24 12.89
N ARG A 59 3.19 0.29 13.98
CA ARG A 59 3.86 1.52 14.44
C ARG A 59 5.20 1.68 13.73
N THR A 60 5.52 2.91 13.37
CA THR A 60 6.84 3.34 12.89
C THR A 60 7.28 4.62 13.59
N VAL A 61 8.49 5.07 13.33
CA VAL A 61 9.04 6.32 13.85
C VAL A 61 9.64 7.10 12.69
N ARG A 62 9.30 8.38 12.58
CA ARG A 62 9.97 9.33 11.70
C ARG A 62 11.08 10.00 12.48
N GLU A 63 12.31 9.87 11.98
CA GLU A 63 13.49 10.56 12.51
C GLU A 63 13.71 11.86 11.72
N HIS A 64 13.89 12.96 12.42
CA HIS A 64 14.11 14.28 11.83
C HIS A 64 15.60 14.65 11.85
N PRO A 65 16.07 15.51 10.92
CA PRO A 65 17.47 15.94 10.88
C PRO A 65 17.94 16.70 12.13
N ASP A 66 17.03 17.29 12.91
CA ASP A 66 17.32 17.97 14.17
C ASP A 66 17.44 17.02 15.38
N GLY A 67 17.33 15.70 15.14
CA GLY A 67 17.37 14.66 16.15
C GLY A 67 16.05 14.41 16.86
N THR A 68 14.96 15.13 16.52
CA THR A 68 13.64 14.82 17.04
C THR A 68 13.05 13.57 16.38
N THR A 69 12.13 12.91 17.08
CA THR A 69 11.45 11.71 16.60
C THR A 69 9.96 11.83 16.75
N GLU A 70 9.21 11.38 15.75
CA GLU A 70 7.75 11.40 15.76
C GLU A 70 7.20 9.98 15.62
N PRO A 71 6.36 9.52 16.56
CA PRO A 71 5.68 8.25 16.42
C PRO A 71 4.56 8.35 15.37
N LEU A 72 4.52 7.40 14.45
CA LEU A 72 3.50 7.29 13.42
C LEU A 72 2.97 5.86 13.32
N TRP A 73 1.82 5.70 12.66
CA TRP A 73 1.19 4.41 12.40
C TRP A 73 0.90 4.27 10.91
N LEU A 74 1.10 3.08 10.37
CA LEU A 74 0.62 2.75 9.03
C LEU A 74 -0.89 2.55 9.10
N HIS A 75 -1.63 3.40 8.38
CA HIS A 75 -3.08 3.33 8.35
C HIS A 75 -3.58 1.99 7.80
N THR A 76 -4.66 1.47 8.38
CA THR A 76 -5.37 0.26 7.93
C THR A 76 -6.35 0.57 6.79
N SER A 77 -6.79 1.83 6.71
CA SER A 77 -7.73 2.40 5.74
C SER A 77 -7.46 3.91 5.56
N PRO A 78 -7.67 4.50 4.37
CA PRO A 78 -7.51 5.94 4.12
C PRO A 78 -8.67 6.83 4.61
N GLU A 79 -9.67 6.30 5.32
CA GLU A 79 -10.94 7.01 5.60
C GLU A 79 -10.80 8.38 6.31
N PHE A 80 -9.78 8.57 7.15
CA PHE A 80 -9.61 9.77 7.99
C PHE A 80 -8.46 10.69 7.55
N ALA A 81 -7.82 10.41 6.42
CA ALA A 81 -6.57 11.03 6.01
C ALA A 81 -6.76 12.24 5.09
#